data_AF-A0A972Q6A4-F1
#
_entry.id   AF-A0A972Q6A4-F1
#
_cell.length_a   1.000
_cell.length_b   1.000
_cell.length_c   1.000
_cell.angle_alpha   90.00
_cell.angle_beta   90.00
_cell.angle_gamma   90.00
#
_symmetry.space_group_name_H-M   'P 1'
#
loop_
_entity.id
_entity.type
_entity.pdbx_description
1 polymer ?
#
loop_
_entity_poly.entity_id
_entity_poly.type
_entity_poly.pdbx_seq_one_letter_code
_entity_poly.pdbx_strand_id
1 'polypeptide(L)'
;MQANAQKLWENAHKHLVALLRFLDQDYDESCEKATRPLESFSDDDLAYLIHVRLRTLQRPASKKIEPLEIIELKQRLKELNQKNKDLEQELIATQESKKNIQAEKAALEAHLDALRQIQKDEVAQDIQSPKSGTDESRDLTPVPDWVKTWQSTKNYEKISAAIFVMGEMGIALRPSIIKQMAKRLSLSTANKNLDEALNWLMAPEGNEFPILVEQISGVVEQGSSSGGNQPAVLHLTRDGQVAYQVLTGKIPKENEFDILIRHHSSPEHTILNIQAGEILVDEGYRIQGRAQAINLSNGETYIPDIIAVDPKSGEVIFVEVERDVSKDQISRKAKWMKFYEASNGNLYVFCDNLNCQRAIQGEINIALSGLSYNSFLTNLHGLRNGKRAGKDGSIWFSQRRGNEK
;
A
#
# COMPACT_ATOMS: atom_id res chain seq x y z
N MET A 1 4.44 -55.21 -101.05
CA MET A 1 4.79 -53.86 -100.54
C MET A 1 3.54 -53.00 -100.31
N GLN A 2 2.60 -52.92 -101.26
CA GLN A 2 1.34 -52.13 -101.12
C GLN A 2 0.45 -52.51 -99.92
N ALA A 3 0.24 -53.79 -99.63
CA ALA A 3 -0.62 -54.21 -98.51
C ALA A 3 -0.10 -53.79 -97.12
N ASN A 4 1.22 -53.64 -96.97
CA ASN A 4 1.82 -53.24 -95.69
C ASN A 4 1.73 -51.72 -95.47
N ALA A 5 1.86 -50.93 -96.55
CA ALA A 5 1.68 -49.48 -96.51
C ALA A 5 0.23 -49.08 -96.20
N GLN A 6 -0.74 -49.79 -96.78
CA GLN A 6 -2.16 -49.54 -96.52
C GLN A 6 -2.53 -49.86 -95.06
N LYS A 7 -2.02 -50.98 -94.52
CA LYS A 7 -2.21 -51.33 -93.11
C LYS A 7 -1.60 -50.31 -92.15
N LEU A 8 -0.44 -49.74 -92.49
CA LEU A 8 0.20 -48.68 -91.70
C LEU A 8 -0.61 -47.38 -91.74
N TRP A 9 -1.16 -47.03 -92.91
CA TRP A 9 -2.00 -45.85 -93.08
C TRP A 9 -3.32 -45.95 -92.31
N GLU A 10 -4.03 -47.08 -92.42
CA GLU A 10 -5.24 -47.34 -91.63
C GLU A 10 -4.96 -47.32 -90.11
N ASN A 11 -3.79 -47.78 -89.70
CA ASN A 11 -3.40 -47.73 -88.29
C ASN A 11 -3.15 -46.30 -87.83
N ALA A 12 -2.47 -45.47 -88.65
CA ALA A 12 -2.25 -44.05 -88.33
C ALA A 12 -3.57 -43.29 -88.21
N HIS A 13 -4.51 -43.52 -89.13
CA HIS A 13 -5.85 -42.93 -89.10
C HIS A 13 -6.58 -43.25 -87.77
N LYS A 14 -6.56 -44.52 -87.34
CA LYS A 14 -7.17 -44.93 -86.05
C LYS A 14 -6.57 -44.21 -84.85
N HIS A 15 -5.27 -43.92 -84.87
CA HIS A 15 -4.61 -43.19 -83.78
C HIS A 15 -5.01 -41.71 -83.76
N LEU A 16 -5.21 -41.09 -84.93
CA LEU A 16 -5.71 -39.71 -85.01
C LEU A 16 -7.14 -39.60 -84.45
N VAL A 17 -8.01 -40.54 -84.82
CA VAL A 17 -9.38 -40.61 -84.27
C VAL A 17 -9.35 -40.79 -82.74
N ALA A 18 -8.56 -41.74 -82.24
CA ALA A 18 -8.45 -41.99 -80.81
C ALA A 18 -7.91 -40.77 -80.04
N LEU A 19 -6.93 -40.05 -80.60
CA LEU A 19 -6.38 -38.85 -80.00
C LEU A 19 -7.42 -37.72 -79.93
N LEU A 20 -8.19 -37.50 -81.00
CA LEU A 20 -9.24 -36.48 -81.00
C LEU A 20 -10.35 -36.82 -80.00
N ARG A 21 -10.78 -38.08 -79.95
CA ARG A 21 -11.76 -38.60 -78.98
C ARG A 21 -11.30 -38.40 -77.54
N PHE A 22 -10.01 -38.56 -77.27
CA PHE A 22 -9.44 -38.28 -75.95
C PHE A 22 -9.38 -36.78 -75.61
N LEU A 23 -9.11 -35.93 -76.60
CA LEU A 23 -8.98 -34.48 -76.40
C LEU A 23 -10.33 -33.76 -76.28
N ASP A 24 -11.40 -34.30 -76.88
CA ASP A 24 -12.72 -33.67 -76.90
C ASP A 24 -13.83 -34.72 -77.05
N GLN A 25 -14.18 -35.36 -75.94
CA GLN A 25 -15.20 -36.41 -75.88
C GLN A 25 -16.60 -35.88 -76.24
N ASP A 26 -16.92 -34.63 -75.87
CA ASP A 26 -18.22 -34.00 -76.19
C ASP A 26 -18.39 -33.79 -77.70
N TYR A 27 -17.30 -33.51 -78.41
CA TYR A 27 -17.32 -33.40 -79.87
C TYR A 27 -17.50 -34.75 -80.56
N ASP A 28 -16.86 -35.82 -80.07
CA ASP A 28 -17.09 -37.20 -80.55
C ASP A 28 -18.57 -37.59 -80.41
N GLU A 29 -19.17 -37.36 -79.23
CA GLU A 29 -20.60 -37.62 -79.00
C GLU A 29 -21.52 -36.79 -79.91
N SER A 30 -21.13 -35.56 -80.24
CA SER A 30 -21.88 -34.70 -81.16
C SER A 30 -21.80 -35.18 -82.61
N CYS A 31 -20.63 -35.66 -83.03
CA CYS A 31 -20.40 -36.26 -84.35
C CYS A 31 -21.21 -37.56 -84.54
N GLU A 32 -21.26 -38.41 -83.51
CA GLU A 32 -22.10 -39.61 -83.48
C GLU A 32 -23.58 -39.28 -83.62
N LYS A 33 -24.09 -38.29 -82.86
CA LYS A 33 -25.48 -37.81 -82.96
C LYS A 33 -25.82 -37.22 -84.33
N ALA A 34 -24.85 -36.64 -85.02
CA ALA A 34 -24.99 -36.09 -86.35
C ALA A 34 -24.78 -37.12 -87.48
N THR A 35 -24.67 -38.42 -87.17
CA THR A 35 -24.44 -39.53 -88.12
C THR A 35 -23.15 -39.40 -88.95
N ARG A 36 -22.18 -38.66 -88.43
CA ARG A 36 -20.86 -38.47 -89.05
C ARG A 36 -19.77 -38.83 -88.03
N PRO A 37 -19.46 -40.12 -87.83
CA PRO A 37 -18.48 -40.56 -86.84
C PRO A 37 -17.07 -40.06 -87.19
N LEU A 38 -16.19 -39.92 -86.20
CA LEU A 38 -14.84 -39.39 -86.40
C LEU A 38 -14.01 -40.22 -87.40
N GLU A 39 -14.30 -41.52 -87.49
CA GLU A 39 -13.72 -42.48 -88.43
C GLU A 39 -14.05 -42.17 -89.91
N SER A 40 -15.03 -41.29 -90.16
CA SER A 40 -15.41 -40.85 -91.52
C SER A 40 -14.67 -39.59 -91.99
N PHE A 41 -13.85 -38.98 -91.14
CA PHE A 41 -13.13 -37.75 -91.46
C PHE A 41 -11.84 -38.05 -92.24
N SER A 42 -11.33 -37.05 -92.95
CA SER A 42 -10.00 -37.16 -93.56
C SER A 42 -8.90 -36.98 -92.50
N ASP A 43 -7.71 -37.52 -92.75
CA ASP A 43 -6.55 -37.34 -91.86
C ASP A 43 -6.22 -35.85 -91.63
N ASP A 44 -6.37 -35.02 -92.66
CA ASP A 44 -6.10 -33.58 -92.60
C ASP A 44 -7.10 -32.87 -91.68
N ASP A 45 -8.39 -33.24 -91.75
CA ASP A 45 -9.42 -32.68 -90.88
C ASP A 45 -9.18 -33.08 -89.42
N LEU A 46 -8.85 -34.35 -89.17
CA LEU A 46 -8.54 -34.86 -87.83
C LEU A 46 -7.31 -34.13 -87.25
N ALA A 47 -6.24 -33.97 -88.03
CA ALA A 47 -5.04 -33.26 -87.62
C ALA A 47 -5.32 -31.79 -87.30
N TYR A 48 -6.12 -31.11 -88.12
CA TYR A 48 -6.52 -29.73 -87.87
C TYR A 48 -7.32 -29.59 -86.56
N LEU A 49 -8.31 -30.46 -86.35
CA LEU A 49 -9.14 -30.45 -85.14
C LEU A 49 -8.30 -30.69 -83.87
N ILE A 50 -7.40 -31.68 -83.90
CA ILE A 50 -6.45 -31.94 -82.82
C ILE A 50 -5.60 -30.69 -82.53
N HIS A 51 -5.07 -30.05 -83.57
CA HIS A 51 -4.24 -28.86 -83.40
C HIS A 51 -5.02 -27.69 -82.77
N VAL A 52 -6.28 -27.49 -83.17
CA VAL A 52 -7.15 -26.45 -82.57
C VAL A 52 -7.37 -26.73 -81.08
N ARG A 53 -7.65 -27.99 -80.72
CA ARG A 53 -7.91 -28.38 -79.31
C ARG A 53 -6.67 -28.27 -78.42
N LEU A 54 -5.51 -28.67 -78.92
CA LEU A 54 -4.25 -28.48 -78.21
C LEU A 54 -3.96 -27.00 -77.96
N ARG A 55 -4.25 -26.12 -78.94
CA ARG A 55 -4.09 -24.66 -78.78
C ARG A 55 -5.06 -24.08 -77.74
N THR A 56 -6.30 -24.58 -77.68
CA THR A 56 -7.25 -24.14 -76.64
C THR A 56 -6.84 -24.59 -75.24
N LEU A 57 -6.27 -25.79 -75.09
CA LEU A 57 -5.76 -26.30 -73.80
C LEU A 57 -4.52 -25.53 -73.31
N GLN A 58 -3.69 -25.02 -74.23
CA GLN A 58 -2.54 -24.17 -73.86
C GLN A 58 -2.93 -22.76 -73.38
N ARG A 59 -4.12 -22.26 -73.75
CA ARG A 59 -4.58 -20.90 -73.40
C ARG A 59 -4.77 -20.67 -71.89
N PRO A 60 -5.40 -21.57 -71.10
CA PRO A 60 -5.50 -21.41 -69.66
C PRO A 60 -4.18 -21.69 -68.92
N ALA A 61 -3.34 -22.61 -69.40
CA ALA A 61 -2.03 -22.90 -68.80
C ALA A 61 -0.99 -21.77 -68.99
N SER A 62 -1.20 -20.89 -69.95
CA SER A 62 -0.29 -19.77 -70.27
C SER A 62 -0.61 -18.47 -69.53
N LYS A 63 -1.68 -18.42 -68.71
CA LYS A 63 -1.86 -17.33 -67.73
C LYS A 63 -0.90 -17.56 -66.56
N LYS A 64 0.38 -17.25 -66.77
CA LYS A 64 1.32 -17.00 -65.67
C LYS A 64 0.72 -15.91 -64.80
N ILE A 65 0.40 -16.23 -63.54
CA ILE A 65 0.25 -15.22 -62.49
C ILE A 65 1.55 -14.40 -62.53
N GLU A 66 1.46 -13.10 -62.77
CA GLU A 66 2.65 -12.28 -62.97
C GLU A 66 3.50 -12.30 -61.68
N PRO A 67 4.83 -12.49 -61.76
CA PRO A 67 5.71 -12.53 -60.59
C PRO A 67 5.59 -11.28 -59.69
N LEU A 68 5.18 -10.15 -60.26
CA LEU A 68 4.96 -8.87 -59.57
C LEU A 68 3.79 -8.93 -58.58
N GLU A 69 2.66 -9.55 -58.93
CA GLU A 69 1.50 -9.67 -58.04
C GLU A 69 1.82 -10.56 -56.83
N ILE A 70 2.61 -11.61 -57.02
CA ILE A 70 3.07 -12.49 -55.93
C ILE A 70 4.02 -11.76 -54.98
N ILE A 71 4.89 -10.89 -55.50
CA ILE A 71 5.79 -10.08 -54.67
C ILE A 71 4.99 -9.06 -53.85
N GLU A 72 4.03 -8.37 -54.47
CA GLU A 72 3.18 -7.39 -53.79
C GLU A 72 2.34 -8.04 -52.68
N LEU A 73 1.75 -9.22 -52.95
CA LEU A 73 1.00 -9.97 -51.94
C LEU A 73 1.87 -10.43 -50.77
N LYS A 74 3.10 -10.90 -51.04
CA LYS A 74 4.06 -11.25 -49.98
C LYS A 74 4.44 -10.04 -49.13
N GLN A 75 4.62 -8.88 -49.75
CA GLN A 75 4.95 -7.64 -49.04
C GLN A 75 3.79 -7.18 -48.16
N ARG A 76 2.55 -7.16 -48.68
CA ARG A 76 1.36 -6.86 -47.88
C ARG A 76 1.16 -7.83 -46.73
N LEU A 77 1.39 -9.12 -46.94
CA LEU A 77 1.26 -10.13 -45.90
C LEU A 77 2.32 -9.94 -44.79
N LYS A 78 3.54 -9.52 -45.16
CA LYS A 78 4.58 -9.14 -44.19
C LYS A 78 4.19 -7.89 -43.39
N GLU A 79 3.65 -6.87 -44.03
CA GLU A 79 3.18 -5.64 -43.37
C GLU A 79 2.00 -5.92 -42.43
N LEU A 80 1.03 -6.73 -42.86
CA LEU A 80 -0.09 -7.17 -42.03
C LEU A 80 0.36 -7.98 -40.82
N ASN A 81 1.30 -8.91 -41.00
CA ASN A 81 1.87 -9.66 -39.89
C ASN A 81 2.62 -8.77 -38.90
N GLN A 82 3.32 -7.74 -39.38
CA GLN A 82 3.98 -6.78 -38.50
C GLN A 82 2.94 -5.96 -37.71
N LYS A 83 1.93 -5.41 -38.40
CA LYS A 83 0.84 -4.68 -37.75
C LYS A 83 0.10 -5.52 -36.70
N ASN A 84 -0.15 -6.80 -36.99
CA ASN A 84 -0.79 -7.70 -36.02
C ASN A 84 0.07 -7.90 -34.78
N LYS A 85 1.39 -8.05 -34.93
CA LYS A 85 2.30 -8.15 -33.78
C LYS A 85 2.34 -6.86 -32.96
N ASP A 86 2.37 -5.71 -33.62
CA ASP A 86 2.38 -4.41 -32.96
C ASP A 86 1.07 -4.21 -32.17
N LEU A 87 -0.08 -4.56 -32.77
CA LEU A 87 -1.39 -4.52 -32.11
C LEU A 87 -1.51 -5.50 -30.94
N GLU A 88 -0.95 -6.71 -31.05
CA GLU A 88 -0.90 -7.67 -29.93
C GLU A 88 -0.09 -7.12 -28.75
N GLN A 89 1.05 -6.47 -29.02
CA GLN A 89 1.86 -5.82 -27.98
C GLN A 89 1.12 -4.65 -27.33
N GLU A 90 0.45 -3.82 -28.12
CA GLU A 90 -0.34 -2.69 -27.62
C GLU A 90 -1.53 -3.18 -26.79
N LEU A 91 -2.17 -4.27 -27.19
CA LEU A 91 -3.27 -4.89 -26.45
C LEU A 91 -2.80 -5.42 -25.09
N ILE A 92 -1.64 -6.09 -25.02
CA ILE A 92 -1.04 -6.55 -23.76
C ILE A 92 -0.72 -5.34 -22.86
N ALA A 93 -0.05 -4.32 -23.39
CA ALA A 93 0.29 -3.12 -22.62
C ALA A 93 -0.96 -2.39 -22.09
N THR A 94 -2.01 -2.31 -22.91
CA THR A 94 -3.29 -1.70 -22.52
C THR A 94 -4.01 -2.53 -21.45
N GLN A 95 -3.97 -3.86 -21.55
CA GLN A 95 -4.55 -4.76 -20.54
C GLN A 95 -3.81 -4.64 -19.20
N GLU A 96 -2.49 -4.56 -19.20
CA GLU A 96 -1.70 -4.33 -17.99
C GLU A 96 -1.99 -2.97 -17.37
N SER A 97 -2.04 -1.91 -18.19
CA SER A 97 -2.41 -0.57 -17.73
C SER A 97 -3.81 -0.54 -17.11
N LYS A 98 -4.80 -1.17 -17.77
CA LYS A 98 -6.17 -1.28 -17.23
C LYS A 98 -6.21 -2.02 -15.91
N LYS A 99 -5.45 -3.11 -15.77
CA LYS A 99 -5.36 -3.88 -14.51
C LYS A 99 -4.75 -3.02 -13.39
N ASN A 100 -3.71 -2.25 -13.68
CA ASN A 100 -3.10 -1.34 -12.71
C ASN A 100 -4.09 -0.25 -12.27
N ILE A 101 -4.78 0.39 -13.22
CA ILE A 101 -5.78 1.43 -12.90
C ILE A 101 -6.93 0.84 -12.08
N GLN A 102 -7.37 -0.39 -12.36
CA GLN A 102 -8.39 -1.05 -11.56
C GLN A 102 -7.91 -1.35 -10.13
N ALA A 103 -6.64 -1.73 -9.95
CA ALA A 103 -6.06 -1.93 -8.63
C ALA A 103 -5.93 -0.60 -7.85
N GLU A 104 -5.48 0.48 -8.52
CA GLU A 104 -5.42 1.82 -7.93
C GLU A 104 -6.82 2.32 -7.53
N LYS A 105 -7.81 2.12 -8.39
CA LYS A 105 -9.20 2.47 -8.09
C LYS A 105 -9.71 1.73 -6.85
N ALA A 106 -9.48 0.42 -6.77
CA ALA A 106 -9.90 -0.38 -5.61
C ALA A 106 -9.21 0.08 -4.31
N ALA A 107 -7.92 0.41 -4.38
CA ALA A 107 -7.17 0.93 -3.24
C ALA A 107 -7.66 2.32 -2.79
N LEU A 108 -7.99 3.20 -3.74
CA LEU A 108 -8.60 4.52 -3.45
C LEU A 108 -9.99 4.39 -2.83
N GLU A 109 -10.83 3.47 -3.34
CA GLU A 109 -12.15 3.20 -2.78
C GLU A 109 -12.04 2.67 -1.34
N ALA A 110 -11.14 1.72 -1.08
CA ALA A 110 -10.88 1.20 0.27
C ALA A 110 -10.41 2.31 1.23
N HIS A 111 -9.52 3.19 0.78
CA HIS A 111 -9.06 4.32 1.60
C HIS A 111 -10.14 5.36 1.86
N LEU A 112 -10.96 5.70 0.87
CA LEU A 112 -12.12 6.57 1.09
C LEU A 112 -13.10 5.96 2.10
N ASP A 113 -13.31 4.66 2.07
CA ASP A 113 -14.15 3.98 3.04
C ASP A 113 -13.52 3.93 4.44
N ALA A 114 -12.19 3.81 4.54
CA ALA A 114 -11.45 3.97 5.79
C ALA A 114 -11.63 5.38 6.38
N LEU A 115 -11.46 6.43 5.56
CA LEU A 115 -11.67 7.82 5.99
C LEU A 115 -13.10 8.09 6.43
N ARG A 116 -14.09 7.52 5.74
CA ARG A 116 -15.51 7.64 6.12
C ARG A 116 -15.84 6.94 7.43
N GLN A 117 -15.19 5.81 7.72
CA GLN A 117 -15.35 5.13 9.01
C GLN A 117 -14.86 6.03 10.15
N ILE A 118 -13.69 6.66 9.96
CA ILE A 118 -13.13 7.61 10.93
C ILE A 118 -14.06 8.81 11.16
N GLN A 119 -14.57 9.43 10.09
CA GLN A 119 -15.48 10.57 10.21
C GLN A 119 -16.82 10.20 10.87
N LYS A 120 -17.39 9.03 10.56
CA LYS A 120 -18.66 8.60 11.16
C LYS A 120 -18.51 8.37 12.66
N ASP A 121 -17.39 7.84 13.09
CA ASP A 121 -17.12 7.58 14.50
C ASP A 121 -16.70 8.87 15.25
N GLU A 122 -16.02 9.82 14.61
CA GLU A 122 -15.84 11.17 15.18
C GLU A 122 -17.19 11.86 15.43
N VAL A 123 -18.13 11.79 14.48
CA VAL A 123 -19.49 12.34 14.65
C VAL A 123 -20.29 11.56 15.70
N ALA A 124 -20.12 10.24 15.78
CA ALA A 124 -20.75 9.44 16.82
C ALA A 124 -20.18 9.73 18.22
N GLN A 125 -18.88 9.99 18.33
CA GLN A 125 -18.22 10.43 19.56
C GLN A 125 -18.57 11.88 19.93
N ASP A 126 -18.78 12.78 18.96
CA ASP A 126 -19.25 14.14 19.22
C ASP A 126 -20.73 14.15 19.67
N ILE A 127 -21.56 13.26 19.11
CA ILE A 127 -22.96 13.07 19.53
C ILE A 127 -23.05 12.31 20.87
N GLN A 128 -22.06 11.48 21.20
CA GLN A 128 -21.87 10.84 22.50
C GLN A 128 -20.87 11.58 23.40
N SER A 129 -20.64 12.88 23.17
CA SER A 129 -20.20 13.74 24.27
C SER A 129 -21.31 13.66 25.32
N PRO A 130 -21.07 13.13 26.53
CA PRO A 130 -22.03 13.33 27.60
C PRO A 130 -22.09 14.85 27.75
N LYS A 131 -23.29 15.41 27.57
CA LYS A 131 -23.64 16.59 28.36
C LYS A 131 -23.40 16.16 29.81
N SER A 132 -22.22 16.45 30.35
CA SER A 132 -21.97 16.52 31.79
C SER A 132 -22.68 17.78 32.31
N GLY A 133 -23.99 17.77 32.13
CA GLY A 133 -24.95 18.57 32.87
C GLY A 133 -25.54 17.66 33.95
N THR A 134 -24.68 17.15 34.81
CA THR A 134 -25.07 16.77 36.17
C THR A 134 -24.22 17.64 37.07
N ASP A 135 -24.83 18.72 37.55
CA ASP A 135 -24.51 19.31 38.84
C ASP A 135 -24.63 18.19 39.89
N GLU A 136 -23.61 17.34 40.00
CA GLU A 136 -23.40 16.59 41.23
C GLU A 136 -22.86 17.58 42.25
N SER A 137 -23.82 18.09 43.03
CA SER A 137 -23.63 18.73 44.30
C SER A 137 -22.59 17.97 45.14
N ARG A 138 -21.35 18.46 45.07
CA ARG A 138 -20.31 18.51 46.11
C ARG A 138 -20.65 17.74 47.39
N ASP A 139 -20.20 16.50 47.47
CA ASP A 139 -19.56 16.05 48.70
C ASP A 139 -18.06 16.33 48.55
N LEU A 140 -17.63 17.47 49.08
CA LEU A 140 -16.22 17.76 49.26
C LEU A 140 -15.66 16.65 50.14
N THR A 141 -14.85 15.76 49.56
CA THR A 141 -13.95 14.92 50.35
C THR A 141 -13.24 15.85 51.34
N PRO A 142 -13.39 15.66 52.66
CA PRO A 142 -12.76 16.54 53.63
C PRO A 142 -11.28 16.59 53.32
N VAL A 143 -10.75 17.81 53.09
CA VAL A 143 -9.36 18.02 52.70
C VAL A 143 -8.48 17.33 53.74
N PRO A 144 -7.69 16.30 53.36
CA PRO A 144 -6.87 15.57 54.30
C PRO A 144 -5.88 16.49 55.02
N ASP A 145 -5.59 16.21 56.29
CA ASP A 145 -4.71 17.07 57.11
C ASP A 145 -3.30 17.20 56.51
N TRP A 146 -2.79 16.15 55.84
CA TRP A 146 -1.50 16.18 55.17
C TRP A 146 -1.43 17.24 54.06
N VAL A 147 -2.55 17.63 53.45
CA VAL A 147 -2.59 18.62 52.37
C VAL A 147 -2.20 20.01 52.86
N LYS A 148 -2.60 20.40 54.08
CA LYS A 148 -2.20 21.69 54.68
C LYS A 148 -0.71 21.75 54.95
N THR A 149 -0.16 20.65 55.44
CA THR A 149 1.29 20.50 55.65
C THR A 149 2.03 20.54 54.32
N TRP A 150 1.51 19.85 53.29
CA TRP A 150 2.08 19.84 51.94
C TRP A 150 2.08 21.24 51.30
N GLN A 151 1.00 22.00 51.44
CA GLN A 151 0.88 23.39 50.99
C GLN A 151 1.88 24.35 51.65
N SER A 152 2.35 24.00 52.85
CA SER A 152 3.31 24.80 53.62
C SER A 152 4.78 24.46 53.30
N THR A 153 5.03 23.49 52.40
CA THR A 153 6.40 23.09 52.03
C THR A 153 7.11 24.14 51.18
N LYS A 154 8.43 24.28 51.35
CA LYS A 154 9.25 25.26 50.62
C LYS A 154 9.23 25.06 49.09
N ASN A 155 9.02 23.82 48.63
CA ASN A 155 8.99 23.46 47.21
C ASN A 155 7.58 23.35 46.63
N TYR A 156 6.55 23.81 47.37
CA TYR A 156 5.15 23.64 47.03
C TYR A 156 4.80 24.07 45.59
N GLU A 157 5.32 25.22 45.12
CA GLU A 157 5.06 25.71 43.77
C GLU A 157 5.51 24.72 42.68
N LYS A 158 6.70 24.10 42.83
CA LYS A 158 7.25 23.17 41.84
C LYS A 158 6.54 21.82 41.89
N ILE A 159 6.29 21.30 43.09
CA ILE A 159 5.64 20.00 43.26
C ILE A 159 4.14 20.08 42.90
N SER A 160 3.46 21.19 43.18
CA SER A 160 2.08 21.42 42.71
C SER A 160 2.01 21.58 41.19
N ALA A 161 3.01 22.18 40.55
CA ALA A 161 3.09 22.24 39.09
C ALA A 161 3.18 20.84 38.45
N ALA A 162 3.91 19.89 39.05
CA ALA A 162 3.96 18.50 38.59
C ALA A 162 2.59 17.83 38.68
N ILE A 163 1.95 17.91 39.85
CA ILE A 163 0.59 17.35 40.07
C ILE A 163 -0.41 17.96 39.09
N PHE A 164 -0.34 19.27 38.87
CA PHE A 164 -1.20 19.97 37.94
C PHE A 164 -0.98 19.50 36.50
N VAL A 165 0.26 19.42 36.04
CA VAL A 165 0.60 18.95 34.68
C VAL A 165 0.13 17.51 34.47
N MET A 166 0.44 16.61 35.40
CA MET A 166 0.05 15.20 35.29
C MET A 166 -1.48 15.04 35.31
N GLY A 167 -2.18 15.75 36.21
CA GLY A 167 -3.63 15.64 36.32
C GLY A 167 -4.42 16.37 35.23
N GLU A 168 -3.94 17.50 34.72
CA GLU A 168 -4.65 18.25 33.67
C GLU A 168 -4.42 17.65 32.28
N MET A 169 -3.20 17.14 32.02
CA MET A 169 -2.81 16.65 30.70
C MET A 169 -2.89 15.13 30.57
N GLY A 170 -2.82 14.38 31.68
CA GLY A 170 -2.78 12.91 31.64
C GLY A 170 -1.46 12.34 31.14
N ILE A 171 -0.41 13.16 30.98
CA ILE A 171 0.88 12.72 30.42
C ILE A 171 1.67 11.86 31.40
N ALA A 172 2.33 10.83 30.89
CA ALA A 172 2.97 9.79 31.69
C ALA A 172 4.51 9.84 31.64
N LEU A 173 5.09 10.30 30.54
CA LEU A 173 6.54 10.25 30.36
C LEU A 173 7.23 11.37 31.16
N ARG A 174 8.19 10.99 32.02
CA ARG A 174 8.94 11.95 32.85
C ARG A 174 9.54 13.12 32.06
N PRO A 175 10.21 12.94 30.89
CA PRO A 175 10.73 14.07 30.11
C PRO A 175 9.64 15.04 29.67
N SER A 176 8.45 14.53 29.34
CA SER A 176 7.31 15.32 28.87
C SER A 176 6.67 16.09 30.01
N ILE A 177 6.56 15.47 31.19
CA ILE A 177 6.15 16.14 32.43
C ILE A 177 7.10 17.30 32.73
N ILE A 178 8.42 17.08 32.69
CA ILE A 178 9.43 18.13 32.91
C ILE A 178 9.32 19.25 31.87
N LYS A 179 9.13 18.91 30.59
CA LYS A 179 8.94 19.89 29.50
C LYS A 179 7.74 20.80 29.77
N GLN A 180 6.61 20.24 30.21
CA GLN A 180 5.40 21.01 30.50
C GLN A 180 5.50 21.79 31.81
N MET A 181 6.13 21.23 32.85
CA MET A 181 6.44 21.97 34.09
C MET A 181 7.32 23.18 33.81
N ALA A 182 8.39 23.01 33.02
CA ALA A 182 9.29 24.07 32.63
C ALA A 182 8.53 25.20 31.89
N LYS A 183 7.68 24.83 30.93
CA LYS A 183 6.82 25.78 30.21
C LYS A 183 5.88 26.54 31.15
N ARG A 184 5.24 25.85 32.09
CA ARG A 184 4.29 26.44 33.04
C ARG A 184 4.97 27.42 34.00
N LEU A 185 6.14 27.07 34.50
CA LEU A 185 6.90 27.86 35.45
C LEU A 185 7.82 28.90 34.78
N SER A 186 7.79 29.01 33.45
CA SER A 186 8.73 29.84 32.67
C SER A 186 10.20 29.56 33.00
N LEU A 187 10.54 28.29 33.20
CA LEU A 187 11.87 27.79 33.51
C LEU A 187 12.49 27.06 32.31
N SER A 188 13.81 26.89 32.35
CA SER A 188 14.51 26.00 31.42
C SER A 188 14.21 24.52 31.74
N THR A 189 14.08 23.69 30.71
CA THR A 189 13.95 22.22 30.85
C THR A 189 15.20 21.58 31.47
N ALA A 190 16.36 22.24 31.41
CA ALA A 190 17.60 21.78 32.04
C ALA A 190 17.69 22.12 33.55
N ASN A 191 16.63 22.70 34.13
CA ASN A 191 16.61 23.06 35.54
C ASN A 191 16.47 21.81 36.42
N LYS A 192 17.59 21.40 37.03
CA LYS A 192 17.67 20.23 37.93
C LYS A 192 16.63 20.22 39.04
N ASN A 193 16.15 21.39 39.45
CA ASN A 193 15.13 21.49 40.49
C ASN A 193 13.76 20.90 40.08
N LEU A 194 13.48 20.74 38.78
CA LEU A 194 12.25 20.10 38.30
C LEU A 194 12.31 18.58 38.49
N ASP A 195 13.47 17.98 38.22
CA ASP A 195 13.72 16.57 38.51
C ASP A 195 13.68 16.27 40.01
N GLU A 196 14.27 17.15 40.82
CA GLU A 196 14.21 17.05 42.28
C GLU A 196 12.78 17.13 42.81
N ALA A 197 11.93 17.99 42.24
CA ALA A 197 10.53 18.09 42.60
C ALA A 197 9.76 16.78 42.32
N LEU A 198 10.00 16.14 41.17
CA LEU A 198 9.41 14.83 40.87
C LEU A 198 9.95 13.72 41.77
N ASN A 199 11.25 13.73 42.09
CA ASN A 199 11.84 12.75 43.01
C ASN A 199 11.24 12.88 44.41
N TRP A 200 11.04 14.11 44.89
CA TRP A 200 10.39 14.37 46.17
C TRP A 200 8.96 13.84 46.21
N LEU A 201 8.20 13.94 45.11
CA LEU A 201 6.82 13.42 45.04
C LEU A 201 6.75 11.87 45.06
N MET A 202 7.82 11.21 44.63
CA MET A 202 7.94 9.75 44.64
C MET A 202 8.48 9.20 45.97
N ALA A 203 9.32 9.97 46.64
CA ALA A 203 9.94 9.61 47.91
C ALA A 203 10.07 10.86 48.78
N PRO A 204 8.98 11.32 49.42
CA PRO A 204 9.04 12.48 50.30
C PRO A 204 9.96 12.19 51.49
N GLU A 205 10.78 13.17 51.85
CA GLU A 205 11.68 13.05 52.99
C GLU A 205 10.87 13.03 54.30
N GLY A 206 10.96 11.92 55.03
CA GLY A 206 10.17 11.67 56.23
C GLY A 206 8.78 11.11 55.92
N ASN A 207 8.28 10.23 56.79
CA ASN A 207 6.97 9.57 56.63
C ASN A 207 5.77 10.52 56.91
N GLU A 208 5.96 11.83 56.77
CA GLU A 208 4.95 12.85 57.07
C GLU A 208 4.01 13.10 55.89
N PHE A 209 4.40 12.68 54.68
CA PHE A 209 3.61 12.85 53.46
C PHE A 209 3.41 11.53 52.73
N PRO A 210 2.22 11.28 52.17
CA PRO A 210 2.04 10.15 51.27
C PRO A 210 2.85 10.35 49.98
N ILE A 211 3.18 9.23 49.33
CA ILE A 211 3.74 9.23 47.98
C ILE A 211 2.64 9.68 47.01
N LEU A 212 2.87 10.77 46.29
CA LEU A 212 1.86 11.38 45.40
C LEU A 212 2.04 10.96 43.94
N VAL A 213 3.25 10.54 43.56
CA VAL A 213 3.59 10.07 42.22
C VAL A 213 4.31 8.76 42.36
N GLU A 214 4.02 7.79 41.50
CA GLU A 214 4.78 6.54 41.46
C GLU A 214 5.26 6.24 40.04
N GLN A 215 6.38 5.53 39.96
CA GLN A 215 6.91 5.03 38.70
C GLN A 215 6.32 3.65 38.42
N ILE A 216 5.80 3.45 37.21
CA ILE A 216 5.23 2.17 36.80
C ILE A 216 6.35 1.12 36.73
N SER A 217 6.18 0.03 37.48
CA SER A 217 7.11 -1.09 37.54
C SER A 217 6.94 -2.03 36.34
N GLY A 218 8.01 -2.71 35.93
CA GLY A 218 7.99 -3.68 34.81
C GLY A 218 8.30 -3.09 33.44
N VAL A 219 8.57 -1.79 33.35
CA VAL A 219 9.23 -1.16 32.20
C VAL A 219 10.74 -1.36 32.37
N VAL A 220 11.37 -2.18 31.52
CA VAL A 220 12.82 -2.42 31.63
C VAL A 220 13.58 -1.15 31.24
N GLU A 221 14.37 -0.58 32.17
CA GLU A 221 15.17 0.65 31.92
C GLU A 221 16.10 0.52 30.71
N GLN A 222 16.51 -0.71 30.39
CA GLN A 222 17.28 -1.08 29.22
C GLN A 222 16.55 -2.14 28.40
N GLY A 223 15.75 -1.72 27.41
CA GLY A 223 15.37 -2.65 26.36
C GLY A 223 16.63 -3.05 25.59
N SER A 224 16.94 -4.34 25.57
CA SER A 224 18.14 -4.96 24.98
C SER A 224 18.33 -4.72 23.47
N SER A 225 17.38 -4.04 22.82
CA SER A 225 17.45 -3.63 21.41
C SER A 225 17.40 -2.10 21.19
N SER A 226 17.24 -1.29 22.24
CA SER A 226 16.71 0.09 22.12
C SER A 226 17.73 1.22 21.92
N GLY A 227 19.04 0.94 22.04
CA GLY A 227 20.08 1.96 21.82
C GLY A 227 19.89 3.28 22.60
N GLY A 228 19.14 3.26 23.70
CA GLY A 228 18.77 4.41 24.51
C GLY A 228 17.95 3.99 25.73
N ASN A 229 18.11 4.72 26.83
CA ASN A 229 17.31 4.50 28.04
C ASN A 229 15.84 4.84 27.76
N GLN A 230 14.93 3.95 28.12
CA GLN A 230 13.50 4.28 28.07
C GLN A 230 13.19 5.35 29.13
N PRO A 231 12.32 6.33 28.83
CA PRO A 231 11.91 7.30 29.84
C PRO A 231 11.17 6.58 30.98
N ALA A 232 11.37 7.07 32.20
CA ALA A 232 10.54 6.67 33.33
C ALA A 232 9.08 7.04 33.04
N VAL A 233 8.17 6.10 33.29
CA VAL A 233 6.72 6.28 33.17
C VAL A 233 6.16 6.52 34.57
N LEU A 234 5.49 7.65 34.74
CA LEU A 234 4.97 8.13 36.02
C LEU A 234 3.45 8.23 35.97
N HIS A 235 2.80 8.00 37.11
CA HIS A 235 1.38 8.27 37.28
C HIS A 235 1.06 8.79 38.68
N LEU A 236 -0.11 9.43 38.81
CA LEU A 236 -0.59 9.93 40.08
C LEU A 236 -1.13 8.78 40.92
N THR A 237 -0.60 8.64 42.14
CA THR A 237 -1.18 7.72 43.14
C THR A 237 -2.57 8.21 43.52
N ARG A 238 -3.32 7.41 44.29
CA ARG A 238 -4.62 7.84 44.82
C ARG A 238 -4.52 9.16 45.59
N ASP A 239 -3.48 9.32 46.42
CA ASP A 239 -3.25 10.57 47.15
C ASP A 239 -2.81 11.71 46.22
N GLY A 240 -2.06 11.43 45.15
CA GLY A 240 -1.74 12.39 44.10
C GLY A 240 -2.98 12.90 43.35
N GLN A 241 -3.96 12.02 43.10
CA GLN A 241 -5.25 12.40 42.50
C GLN A 241 -6.05 13.29 43.44
N VAL A 242 -6.05 12.99 44.75
CA VAL A 242 -6.64 13.87 45.78
C VAL A 242 -5.93 15.21 45.81
N ALA A 243 -4.60 15.25 45.73
CA ALA A 243 -3.83 16.49 45.64
C ALA A 243 -4.29 17.35 44.45
N TYR A 244 -4.45 16.74 43.27
CA TYR A 244 -4.95 17.44 42.08
C TYR A 244 -6.37 17.96 42.25
N GLN A 245 -7.27 17.16 42.83
CA GLN A 245 -8.65 17.58 43.12
C GLN A 245 -8.70 18.75 44.09
N VAL A 246 -7.87 18.75 45.14
CA VAL A 246 -7.79 19.88 46.07
C VAL A 246 -7.22 21.14 45.40
N LEU A 247 -6.22 20.99 44.52
CA LEU A 247 -5.62 22.12 43.79
C LEU A 247 -6.58 22.77 42.78
N THR A 248 -7.44 21.97 42.14
CA THR A 248 -8.16 22.40 40.92
C THR A 248 -9.68 22.33 41.02
N GLY A 249 -10.21 21.58 41.98
CA GLY A 249 -11.63 21.21 42.05
C GLY A 249 -12.09 20.23 40.97
N LYS A 250 -11.16 19.62 40.22
CA LYS A 250 -11.46 18.73 39.08
C LYS A 250 -10.91 17.33 39.31
N ILE A 251 -11.53 16.34 38.67
CA ILE A 251 -10.99 14.99 38.57
C ILE A 251 -9.81 15.00 37.58
N PRO A 252 -8.66 14.38 37.91
CA PRO A 252 -7.53 14.30 36.99
C PRO A 252 -7.90 13.46 35.77
N LYS A 253 -7.33 13.81 34.61
CA LYS A 253 -7.40 12.96 33.42
C LYS A 253 -6.70 11.64 33.70
N GLU A 254 -7.22 10.58 33.08
CA GLU A 254 -6.60 9.27 33.11
C GLU A 254 -5.22 9.32 32.44
N ASN A 255 -4.28 8.53 32.97
CA ASN A 255 -2.91 8.50 32.49
C ASN A 255 -2.84 7.88 31.09
N GLU A 256 -2.14 8.54 30.17
CA GLU A 256 -2.06 8.11 28.76
C GLU A 256 -1.44 6.73 28.59
N PHE A 257 -0.49 6.35 29.45
CA PHE A 257 0.11 5.01 29.41
C PHE A 257 -0.91 3.96 29.83
N ASP A 258 -1.68 4.20 30.89
CA ASP A 258 -2.71 3.28 31.38
C ASP A 258 -3.85 3.08 30.36
N ILE A 259 -4.17 4.12 29.57
CA ILE A 259 -5.12 4.03 28.47
C ILE A 259 -4.54 3.15 27.35
N LEU A 260 -3.31 3.43 26.92
CA LEU A 260 -2.72 2.83 25.73
C LEU A 260 -2.26 1.38 25.96
N ILE A 261 -1.73 1.04 27.15
CA ILE A 261 -1.24 -0.32 27.44
C ILE A 261 -2.33 -1.39 27.32
N ARG A 262 -3.60 -1.02 27.48
CA ARG A 262 -4.77 -1.92 27.27
C ARG A 262 -4.92 -2.37 25.82
N HIS A 263 -4.23 -1.73 24.89
CA HIS A 263 -4.37 -1.92 23.44
C HIS A 263 -3.08 -2.31 22.74
N HIS A 264 -1.93 -2.19 23.42
CA HIS A 264 -0.64 -2.56 22.87
C HIS A 264 -0.08 -3.82 23.53
N SER A 265 0.78 -4.50 22.79
CA SER A 265 1.32 -5.81 23.16
C SER A 265 2.38 -5.78 24.27
N SER A 266 3.00 -4.62 24.52
CA SER A 266 4.07 -4.49 25.51
C SER A 266 4.21 -3.06 26.05
N PRO A 267 4.75 -2.89 27.28
CA PRO A 267 5.09 -1.58 27.83
C PRO A 267 6.03 -0.78 26.92
N GLU A 268 7.03 -1.45 26.34
CA GLU A 268 8.02 -0.78 25.49
C GLU A 268 7.36 -0.25 24.21
N HIS A 269 6.48 -1.03 23.57
CA HIS A 269 5.75 -0.57 22.38
C HIS A 269 4.79 0.57 22.71
N THR A 270 4.18 0.56 23.90
CA THR A 270 3.32 1.64 24.39
C THR A 270 4.09 2.94 24.57
N ILE A 271 5.28 2.89 25.17
CA ILE A 271 6.15 4.06 25.35
C ILE A 271 6.60 4.62 23.99
N LEU A 272 6.98 3.75 23.05
CA LEU A 272 7.35 4.18 21.70
C LEU A 272 6.19 4.88 20.98
N ASN A 273 4.96 4.41 21.17
CA ASN A 273 3.75 5.03 20.62
C ASN A 273 3.51 6.43 21.19
N ILE A 274 3.58 6.60 22.52
CA ILE A 274 3.46 7.92 23.16
C ILE A 274 4.51 8.88 22.57
N GLN A 275 5.76 8.43 22.48
CA GLN A 275 6.87 9.26 21.97
C GLN A 275 6.73 9.63 20.49
N ALA A 276 6.25 8.69 19.67
CA ALA A 276 5.94 8.98 18.26
C ALA A 276 4.81 10.01 18.15
N GLY A 277 3.76 9.87 18.96
CA GLY A 277 2.66 10.84 19.05
C GLY A 277 3.13 12.24 19.46
N GLU A 278 3.97 12.35 20.49
CA GLU A 278 4.54 13.62 20.95
C GLU A 278 5.35 14.32 19.85
N ILE A 279 6.16 13.57 19.10
CA ILE A 279 6.95 14.12 18.00
C ILE A 279 6.05 14.58 16.85
N LEU A 280 5.03 13.80 16.51
CA LEU A 280 4.04 14.19 15.51
C LEU A 280 3.37 15.52 15.90
N VAL A 281 2.93 15.65 17.15
CA VAL A 281 2.33 16.90 17.68
C VAL A 281 3.32 18.06 17.65
N ASP A 282 4.57 17.85 18.08
CA ASP A 282 5.62 18.89 18.06
C ASP A 282 5.92 19.38 16.62
N GLU A 283 5.72 18.53 15.60
CA GLU A 283 5.89 18.85 14.18
C GLU A 283 4.58 19.35 13.51
N GLY A 284 3.53 19.58 14.31
CA GLY A 284 2.28 20.18 13.88
C GLY A 284 1.20 19.20 13.40
N TYR A 285 1.46 17.89 13.41
CA TYR A 285 0.43 16.90 13.13
C TYR A 285 -0.63 16.90 14.23
N ARG A 286 -1.88 16.62 13.85
CA ARG A 286 -2.99 16.49 14.80
C ARG A 286 -3.36 15.03 14.95
N ILE A 287 -3.16 14.47 16.14
CA ILE A 287 -3.57 13.08 16.44
C ILE A 287 -5.09 12.98 16.48
N GLN A 288 -5.68 12.05 15.72
CA GLN A 288 -7.12 11.75 15.74
C GLN A 288 -7.41 10.70 16.82
N GLY A 289 -7.42 11.16 18.07
CA GLY A 289 -7.88 10.37 19.22
C GLY A 289 -7.32 8.93 19.25
N ARG A 290 -8.20 7.98 19.59
CA ARG A 290 -7.85 6.55 19.64
C ARG A 290 -7.88 5.94 18.25
N ALA A 291 -6.86 5.14 17.92
CA ALA A 291 -6.83 4.38 16.67
C ALA A 291 -8.07 3.48 16.52
N GLN A 292 -8.71 3.57 15.36
CA GLN A 292 -9.95 2.86 15.04
C GLN A 292 -9.69 1.67 14.13
N ALA A 293 -10.53 0.65 14.23
CA ALA A 293 -10.46 -0.50 13.34
C ALA A 293 -10.98 -0.13 11.96
N ILE A 294 -10.14 -0.31 10.95
CA ILE A 294 -10.43 -0.08 9.54
C ILE A 294 -10.83 -1.41 8.92
N ASN A 295 -12.02 -1.48 8.35
CA ASN A 295 -12.46 -2.66 7.60
C ASN A 295 -11.80 -2.67 6.21
N LEU A 296 -11.14 -3.78 5.88
CA LEU A 296 -10.48 -4.03 4.60
C LEU A 296 -11.45 -4.67 3.61
N SER A 297 -11.11 -4.63 2.31
CA SER A 297 -11.94 -5.17 1.22
C SER A 297 -12.17 -6.67 1.32
N ASN A 298 -11.26 -7.39 1.96
CA ASN A 298 -11.35 -8.83 2.21
C ASN A 298 -12.18 -9.20 3.46
N GLY A 299 -12.75 -8.21 4.17
CA GLY A 299 -13.52 -8.40 5.39
C GLY A 299 -12.69 -8.53 6.67
N GLU A 300 -11.36 -8.48 6.57
CA GLU A 300 -10.50 -8.37 7.75
C GLU A 300 -10.46 -6.93 8.29
N THR A 301 -9.89 -6.75 9.47
CA THR A 301 -9.66 -5.43 10.07
C THR A 301 -8.18 -5.12 10.21
N TYR A 302 -7.86 -3.83 10.12
CA TYR A 302 -6.55 -3.27 10.37
C TYR A 302 -6.67 -2.13 11.38
N ILE A 303 -5.84 -2.13 12.41
CA ILE A 303 -5.81 -1.08 13.43
C ILE A 303 -4.41 -0.46 13.36
N PRO A 304 -4.26 0.79 12.89
CA PRO A 304 -2.98 1.48 12.92
C PRO A 304 -2.58 1.77 14.37
N ASP A 305 -1.29 1.95 14.61
CA ASP A 305 -0.80 2.35 15.92
C ASP A 305 -1.20 3.80 16.24
N ILE A 306 -1.09 4.71 15.27
CA ILE A 306 -1.45 6.12 15.40
C ILE A 306 -2.20 6.59 14.14
N ILE A 307 -3.24 7.41 14.33
CA ILE A 307 -3.93 8.14 13.27
C ILE A 307 -3.64 9.63 13.46
N ALA A 308 -3.16 10.31 12.41
CA ALA A 308 -2.82 11.71 12.48
C ALA A 308 -3.26 12.47 11.22
N VAL A 309 -3.46 13.77 11.32
CA VAL A 309 -3.70 14.66 10.17
C VAL A 309 -2.42 15.41 9.83
N ASP A 310 -1.97 15.30 8.58
CA ASP A 310 -0.83 16.05 8.06
C ASP A 310 -1.15 17.55 8.05
N PRO A 311 -0.35 18.40 8.71
CA PRO A 311 -0.61 19.84 8.76
C PRO A 311 -0.51 20.54 7.40
N LYS A 312 0.20 19.97 6.43
CA LYS A 312 0.44 20.57 5.11
C LYS A 312 -0.67 20.23 4.13
N SER A 313 -1.08 18.97 4.06
CA SER A 313 -2.10 18.51 3.11
C SER A 313 -3.50 18.48 3.71
N GLY A 314 -3.62 18.39 5.05
CA GLY A 314 -4.88 18.11 5.73
C GLY A 314 -5.35 16.67 5.58
N GLU A 315 -4.53 15.79 5.00
CA GLU A 315 -4.86 14.38 4.83
C GLU A 315 -4.67 13.58 6.12
N VAL A 316 -5.54 12.61 6.35
CA VAL A 316 -5.35 11.62 7.41
C VAL A 316 -4.28 10.63 6.98
N ILE A 317 -3.33 10.39 7.86
CA ILE A 317 -2.25 9.42 7.70
C ILE A 317 -2.35 8.36 8.79
N PHE A 318 -1.98 7.14 8.41
CA PHE A 318 -1.86 6.01 9.32
C PHE A 318 -0.37 5.74 9.57
N VAL A 319 -0.01 5.64 10.85
CA VAL A 319 1.37 5.49 11.28
C VAL A 319 1.51 4.19 12.06
N GLU A 320 2.52 3.41 11.71
CA GLU A 320 2.94 2.20 12.42
C GLU A 320 4.16 2.50 13.28
N VAL A 321 4.22 1.92 14.49
CA VAL A 321 5.35 2.06 15.41
C VAL A 321 6.01 0.70 15.60
N GLU A 322 7.25 0.58 15.19
CA GLU A 322 7.98 -0.69 15.13
C GLU A 322 9.21 -0.70 16.03
N ARG A 323 9.43 -1.88 16.63
CA ARG A 323 10.61 -2.21 17.43
C ARG A 323 11.33 -3.39 16.80
N ASP A 324 12.62 -3.50 17.11
CA ASP A 324 13.46 -4.61 16.66
C ASP A 324 13.14 -5.88 17.48
N VAL A 325 12.17 -6.64 17.00
CA VAL A 325 11.80 -7.96 17.53
C VAL A 325 11.76 -8.98 16.41
N SER A 326 12.29 -10.16 16.68
CA SER A 326 12.17 -11.28 15.76
C SER A 326 10.70 -11.70 15.65
N LYS A 327 10.13 -11.53 14.46
CA LYS A 327 8.79 -11.97 14.11
C LYS A 327 8.84 -12.89 12.90
N ASP A 328 7.84 -13.75 12.78
CA ASP A 328 7.67 -14.65 11.65
C ASP A 328 7.47 -13.86 10.33
N GLN A 329 8.18 -14.24 9.27
CA GLN A 329 8.16 -13.53 7.99
C GLN A 329 6.79 -13.51 7.32
N ILE A 330 5.98 -14.56 7.48
CA ILE A 330 4.65 -14.65 6.87
C ILE A 330 3.70 -13.64 7.53
N SER A 331 3.71 -13.58 8.85
CA SER A 331 2.93 -12.62 9.63
C SER A 331 3.30 -11.16 9.30
N ARG A 332 4.60 -10.89 9.08
CA ARG A 332 5.10 -9.57 8.70
C ARG A 332 4.64 -9.16 7.31
N LYS A 333 4.72 -10.07 6.33
CA LYS A 333 4.21 -9.81 4.99
C LYS A 333 2.72 -9.50 5.00
N ALA A 334 1.92 -10.26 5.75
CA ALA A 334 0.50 -10.00 5.91
C ALA A 334 0.22 -8.61 6.53
N LYS A 335 0.97 -8.22 7.58
CA LYS A 335 0.88 -6.88 8.18
C LYS A 335 1.10 -5.78 7.13
N TRP A 336 2.17 -5.86 6.36
CA TRP A 336 2.50 -4.82 5.38
C TRP A 336 1.49 -4.73 4.23
N MET A 337 0.91 -5.86 3.80
CA MET A 337 -0.17 -5.86 2.82
C MET A 337 -1.44 -5.18 3.36
N LYS A 338 -1.83 -5.46 4.60
CA LYS A 338 -2.98 -4.80 5.25
C LYS A 338 -2.76 -3.31 5.40
N PHE A 339 -1.56 -2.90 5.82
CA PHE A 339 -1.23 -1.48 5.94
C PHE A 339 -1.21 -0.79 4.58
N TYR A 340 -0.65 -1.43 3.54
CA TYR A 340 -0.70 -0.92 2.16
C TYR A 340 -2.13 -0.68 1.70
N GLU A 341 -3.04 -1.65 1.92
CA GLU A 341 -4.44 -1.54 1.54
C GLU A 341 -5.14 -0.40 2.29
N ALA A 342 -4.99 -0.36 3.62
CA ALA A 342 -5.61 0.67 4.45
C ALA A 342 -5.12 2.09 4.10
N SER A 343 -3.83 2.25 3.84
CA SER A 343 -3.19 3.57 3.60
C SER A 343 -3.14 3.99 2.13
N ASN A 344 -3.75 3.23 1.22
CA ASN A 344 -3.62 3.41 -0.22
C ASN A 344 -2.14 3.53 -0.66
N GLY A 345 -1.30 2.66 -0.10
CA GLY A 345 0.13 2.63 -0.39
C GLY A 345 0.95 3.77 0.20
N ASN A 346 0.46 4.52 1.19
CA ASN A 346 1.23 5.55 1.90
C ASN A 346 1.67 5.07 3.29
N LEU A 347 2.83 4.43 3.36
CA LEU A 347 3.30 3.80 4.59
C LEU A 347 4.17 4.76 5.42
N TYR A 348 3.64 5.25 6.54
CA TYR A 348 4.38 6.03 7.53
C TYR A 348 4.79 5.13 8.71
N VAL A 349 6.09 5.10 9.03
CA VAL A 349 6.60 4.20 10.07
C VAL A 349 7.61 4.89 10.98
N PHE A 350 7.33 4.87 12.29
CA PHE A 350 8.30 5.18 13.32
C PHE A 350 9.01 3.90 13.76
N CYS A 351 10.33 3.93 13.72
CA CYS A 351 11.16 2.85 14.26
C CYS A 351 11.84 3.31 15.54
N ASP A 352 12.24 2.36 16.37
CA ASP A 352 13.00 2.66 17.58
C ASP A 352 14.37 3.30 17.26
N ASN A 353 15.15 2.63 16.41
CA ASN A 353 16.50 3.03 16.03
C ASN A 353 16.79 2.78 14.53
N LEU A 354 18.01 3.13 14.09
CA LEU A 354 18.43 3.02 12.69
C LEU A 354 18.49 1.57 12.18
N ASN A 355 18.87 0.60 13.03
CA ASN A 355 18.94 -0.81 12.64
C ASN A 355 17.53 -1.36 12.39
N CYS A 356 16.60 -1.08 13.30
CA CYS A 356 15.18 -1.36 13.13
C CYS A 356 14.67 -0.72 11.83
N GLN A 357 14.92 0.58 11.61
CA GLN A 357 14.48 1.27 10.39
C GLN A 357 14.94 0.58 9.10
N ARG A 358 16.20 0.12 9.05
CA ARG A 358 16.75 -0.59 7.88
C ARG A 358 16.10 -1.96 7.69
N ALA A 359 15.89 -2.71 8.78
CA ALA A 359 15.22 -4.01 8.73
C ALA A 359 13.78 -3.86 8.23
N ILE A 360 13.01 -2.93 8.81
CA ILE A 360 11.64 -2.61 8.43
C ILE A 360 11.56 -2.18 6.96
N GLN A 361 12.50 -1.33 6.50
CA GLN A 361 12.54 -0.93 5.09
C GLN A 361 12.75 -2.14 4.18
N GLY A 362 13.62 -3.08 4.54
CA GLY A 362 13.83 -4.32 3.81
C GLY A 362 12.59 -5.20 3.77
N GLU A 363 11.89 -5.34 4.90
CA GLU A 363 10.65 -6.12 4.99
C GLU A 363 9.53 -5.54 4.12
N ILE A 364 9.32 -4.22 4.16
CA ILE A 364 8.31 -3.54 3.31
C ILE A 364 8.65 -3.74 1.83
N ASN A 365 9.93 -3.60 1.45
CA ASN A 365 10.40 -3.81 0.08
C ASN A 365 10.11 -5.23 -0.42
N ILE A 366 10.30 -6.25 0.42
CA ILE A 366 10.05 -7.65 0.05
C ILE A 366 8.53 -7.92 0.01
N ALA A 367 7.79 -7.45 1.01
CA ALA A 367 6.37 -7.72 1.14
C ALA A 367 5.55 -7.11 0.00
N LEU A 368 5.87 -5.88 -0.40
CA LEU A 368 5.18 -5.10 -1.41
C LEU A 368 5.88 -5.14 -2.78
N SER A 369 6.71 -6.15 -3.03
CA SER A 369 7.41 -6.31 -4.30
C SER A 369 6.41 -6.37 -5.47
N GLY A 370 6.63 -5.53 -6.49
CA GLY A 370 5.75 -5.40 -7.65
C GLY A 370 4.58 -4.43 -7.48
N LEU A 371 4.41 -3.82 -6.30
CA LEU A 371 3.40 -2.78 -6.05
C LEU A 371 4.03 -1.39 -6.06
N SER A 372 3.25 -0.37 -6.45
CA SER A 372 3.64 1.03 -6.33
C SER A 372 3.20 1.57 -4.98
N TYR A 373 4.15 2.08 -4.18
CA TYR A 373 3.86 2.62 -2.86
C TYR A 373 4.84 3.73 -2.48
N ASN A 374 4.38 4.60 -1.61
CA ASN A 374 5.19 5.59 -0.90
C ASN A 374 5.55 5.04 0.48
N SER A 375 6.78 5.25 0.92
CA SER A 375 7.16 4.94 2.30
C SER A 375 7.96 6.06 2.93
N PHE A 376 7.61 6.38 4.18
CA PHE A 376 8.17 7.44 4.99
C PHE A 376 8.58 6.83 6.32
N LEU A 377 9.88 6.58 6.48
CA LEU A 377 10.42 5.93 7.68
C LEU A 377 11.30 6.89 8.46
N THR A 378 11.17 6.85 9.77
CA THR A 378 12.03 7.57 10.71
C THR A 378 12.44 6.68 11.87
N ASN A 379 13.33 7.19 12.73
CA ASN A 379 13.61 6.54 14.01
C ASN A 379 13.76 7.53 15.17
N LEU A 380 13.24 7.12 16.33
CA LEU A 380 13.19 7.95 17.54
C LEU A 380 14.58 8.32 18.04
N HIS A 381 15.54 7.39 18.01
CA HIS A 381 16.92 7.68 18.42
C HIS A 381 17.53 8.85 17.63
N GLY A 382 17.37 8.84 16.30
CA GLY A 382 17.86 9.92 15.44
C GLY A 382 17.14 11.24 15.73
N LEU A 383 15.82 11.22 15.87
CA LEU A 383 15.01 12.43 16.11
C LEU A 383 15.39 13.13 17.42
N ARG A 384 15.64 12.35 18.49
CA ARG A 384 16.09 12.85 19.79
C ARG A 384 17.46 13.53 19.73
N ASN A 385 18.33 13.04 18.85
CA ASN A 385 19.65 13.62 18.62
C ASN A 385 19.61 14.80 17.64
N GLY A 386 18.42 15.38 17.38
CA GLY A 386 18.25 16.53 16.50
C GLY A 386 18.37 16.21 15.02
N LYS A 387 18.43 14.93 14.62
CA LYS A 387 18.47 14.56 13.20
C LYS A 387 17.17 14.93 12.52
N ARG A 388 17.28 15.43 11.30
CA ARG A 388 16.19 15.68 10.35
C ARG A 388 16.57 15.16 8.97
N ALA A 389 15.58 15.00 8.09
CA ALA A 389 15.81 14.58 6.72
C ALA A 389 16.60 15.67 5.98
N GLY A 390 17.70 15.29 5.31
CA GLY A 390 18.56 16.27 4.62
C GLY A 390 17.89 16.95 3.42
N LYS A 391 16.87 16.33 2.82
CA LYS A 391 16.22 16.81 1.60
C LYS A 391 15.23 17.96 1.86
N ASP A 392 14.42 17.85 2.90
CA ASP A 392 13.30 18.75 3.17
C ASP A 392 13.19 19.18 4.64
N GLY A 393 14.14 18.78 5.49
CA GLY A 393 14.13 19.08 6.92
C GLY A 393 13.05 18.35 7.72
N SER A 394 12.28 17.45 7.10
CA SER A 394 11.20 16.73 7.77
C SER A 394 11.70 15.71 8.79
N ILE A 395 10.79 15.18 9.60
CA ILE A 395 11.07 14.04 10.48
C ILE A 395 11.26 12.72 9.74
N TRP A 396 10.89 12.62 8.47
CA TRP A 396 10.91 11.38 7.70
C TRP A 396 12.27 11.17 7.03
N PHE A 397 13.16 10.43 7.69
CA PHE A 397 14.55 10.25 7.26
C PHE A 397 14.72 9.49 5.95
N SER A 398 13.90 8.47 5.71
CA SER A 398 13.90 7.67 4.49
C SER A 398 12.57 7.85 3.81
N GLN A 399 12.59 8.42 2.60
CA GLN A 399 11.40 8.65 1.80
C GLN A 399 11.55 7.95 0.46
N ARG A 400 10.65 7.03 0.15
CA ARG A 400 10.47 6.42 -1.16
C ARG A 400 9.15 6.93 -1.72
N ARG A 401 9.14 7.36 -2.98
CA ARG A 401 7.89 7.65 -3.70
C ARG A 401 7.64 6.57 -4.75
N GLY A 402 6.40 6.11 -4.85
CA GLY A 402 5.95 5.26 -5.93
C GLY A 402 6.05 6.05 -7.23
N ASN A 403 6.78 5.49 -8.21
CA ASN A 403 7.14 6.10 -9.50
C ASN A 403 8.38 7.02 -9.54
N GLU A 404 9.52 6.54 -9.04
CA GLU A 404 10.76 6.71 -9.80
C GLU A 404 11.04 5.37 -10.50
N LYS A 405 10.56 5.25 -11.74
CA LYS A 405 11.05 4.21 -12.68
C LYS A 405 12.49 4.50 -13.05
#